data_AF-H1D014-F1
#
_entry.id   AF-H1D014-F1
#
_cell.length_a   1.000
_cell.length_b   1.000
_cell.length_c   1.000
_cell.angle_alpha   90.00
_cell.angle_beta   90.00
_cell.angle_gamma   90.00
#
_symmetry.space_group_name_H-M   'P 1'
#
loop_
_entity.id
_entity.type
_entity.pdbx_description
1 polymer ?
#
loop_
_entity_poly.entity_id
_entity_poly.type
_entity_poly.pdbx_seq_one_letter_code
_entity_poly.pdbx_strand_id
1 'polypeptide(L)'
;MKYTKEQRLDIGRRIYYSEISRYEAAEEYGISEQTSRNYMRMYRDANRLPPKRGQRSISALSFKKEPAELDELKSMTKEELIQELIKARITEARLKKGYEVKGDGTVILYASKTTK
;
A
#
# COMPACT_ATOMS: atom_id res chain seq x y z
N MET A 1 -6.53 -2.85 -39.47
CA MET A 1 -5.69 -2.62 -38.26
C MET A 1 -4.37 -2.03 -38.72
N LYS A 2 -3.91 -0.92 -38.11
CA LYS A 2 -2.74 -0.14 -38.56
C LYS A 2 -1.39 -0.85 -38.42
N TYR A 3 -1.27 -1.79 -37.47
CA TYR A 3 -0.02 -2.49 -37.14
C TYR A 3 -0.19 -4.02 -37.19
N THR A 4 0.85 -4.73 -37.62
CA THR A 4 0.92 -6.21 -37.62
C THR A 4 1.10 -6.75 -36.19
N LYS A 5 0.88 -8.06 -35.98
CA LYS A 5 1.00 -8.67 -34.65
C LYS A 5 2.41 -8.46 -34.05
N GLU A 6 3.44 -8.60 -34.85
CA GLU A 6 4.84 -8.45 -34.43
C GLU A 6 5.14 -7.00 -34.03
N GLN A 7 4.69 -6.03 -34.82
CA GLN A 7 4.84 -4.61 -34.49
C GLN A 7 4.14 -4.23 -33.18
N ARG A 8 2.97 -4.82 -32.90
CA ARG A 8 2.27 -4.60 -31.62
C ARG A 8 3.07 -5.15 -30.43
N LEU A 9 3.70 -6.31 -30.60
CA LEU A 9 4.55 -6.90 -29.56
C LEU A 9 5.81 -6.07 -29.34
N ASP A 10 6.40 -5.53 -30.41
CA ASP A 10 7.57 -4.64 -30.34
C ASP A 10 7.25 -3.35 -29.58
N ILE A 11 6.16 -2.66 -29.95
CA ILE A 11 5.67 -1.46 -29.23
C ILE A 11 5.39 -1.80 -27.75
N GLY A 12 4.75 -2.95 -27.51
CA GLY A 12 4.47 -3.44 -26.16
C GLY A 12 5.72 -3.70 -25.32
N ARG A 13 6.79 -4.22 -25.95
CA ARG A 13 8.11 -4.42 -25.33
C ARG A 13 8.70 -3.09 -24.88
N ARG A 14 8.76 -2.10 -25.79
CA ARG A 14 9.32 -0.76 -25.51
C ARG A 14 8.61 -0.12 -24.31
N ILE A 15 7.28 -0.23 -24.24
CA ILE A 15 6.47 0.27 -23.11
C ILE A 15 6.75 -0.52 -21.82
N TYR A 16 6.90 -1.84 -21.90
CA TYR A 16 7.14 -2.69 -20.73
C TYR A 16 8.48 -2.35 -20.05
N TYR A 17 9.56 -2.25 -20.82
CA TYR A 17 10.89 -1.88 -20.32
C TYR A 17 11.06 -0.38 -20.01
N SER A 18 9.99 0.41 -20.15
CA SER A 18 10.00 1.87 -19.92
C SER A 18 10.93 2.63 -20.88
N GLU A 19 11.20 2.10 -22.06
CA GLU A 19 11.91 2.86 -23.11
C GLU A 19 11.08 4.05 -23.59
N ILE A 20 9.76 3.85 -23.65
CA ILE A 20 8.77 4.89 -23.92
C ILE A 20 7.61 4.74 -22.95
N SER A 21 7.02 5.86 -22.57
CA SER A 21 5.76 5.90 -21.83
C SER A 21 4.60 5.43 -22.70
N ARG A 22 3.52 4.97 -22.06
CA ARG A 22 2.25 4.68 -22.76
C ARG A 22 1.67 5.90 -23.48
N TYR A 23 1.97 7.10 -22.98
CA TYR A 23 1.55 8.38 -23.54
C TYR A 23 2.40 8.75 -24.77
N GLU A 24 3.71 8.67 -24.63
CA GLU A 24 4.65 8.88 -25.74
C GLU A 24 4.39 7.89 -26.89
N ALA A 25 4.11 6.62 -26.56
CA ALA A 25 3.72 5.63 -27.57
C ALA A 25 2.39 5.98 -28.25
N ALA A 26 1.47 6.66 -27.57
CA ALA A 26 0.22 7.10 -28.19
C ALA A 26 0.48 8.19 -29.24
N GLU A 27 1.38 9.12 -28.94
CA GLU A 27 1.80 10.20 -29.84
C GLU A 27 2.66 9.69 -31.01
N GLU A 28 3.73 8.95 -30.72
CA GLU A 28 4.71 8.45 -31.71
C GLU A 28 4.04 7.54 -32.76
N TYR A 29 3.14 6.66 -32.33
CA TYR A 29 2.48 5.70 -33.23
C TYR A 29 1.08 6.16 -33.68
N GLY A 30 0.60 7.31 -33.19
CA GLY A 30 -0.75 7.80 -33.46
C GLY A 30 -1.81 6.75 -33.12
N ILE A 31 -1.71 6.16 -31.93
CA ILE A 31 -2.66 5.18 -31.37
C ILE A 31 -3.25 5.72 -30.07
N SER A 32 -4.39 5.18 -29.63
CA SER A 32 -4.93 5.57 -28.34
C SER A 32 -4.04 5.07 -27.19
N GLU A 33 -4.00 5.79 -26.08
CA GLU A 33 -3.32 5.36 -24.84
C GLU A 33 -3.75 3.95 -24.40
N GLN A 34 -5.04 3.63 -24.57
CA GLN A 34 -5.58 2.32 -24.24
C GLN A 34 -5.05 1.23 -25.18
N THR A 35 -4.84 1.56 -26.46
CA THR A 35 -4.21 0.68 -27.43
C THR A 35 -2.75 0.40 -27.05
N SER A 36 -1.99 1.44 -26.68
CA SER A 36 -0.62 1.32 -26.18
C SER A 36 -0.56 0.39 -24.95
N ARG A 37 -1.49 0.56 -24.01
CA ARG A 37 -1.63 -0.31 -22.83
C ARG A 37 -1.94 -1.77 -23.21
N ASN A 38 -2.80 -1.98 -24.21
CA ASN A 38 -3.14 -3.32 -24.69
C ASN A 38 -1.95 -4.01 -25.34
N TYR A 39 -1.16 -3.29 -26.16
CA TYR A 39 0.07 -3.81 -26.77
C TYR A 39 1.10 -4.24 -25.71
N MET A 40 1.28 -3.43 -24.65
CA MET A 40 2.09 -3.80 -23.50
C MET A 40 1.59 -5.08 -22.79
N ARG A 41 0.27 -5.23 -22.59
CA ARG A 41 -0.31 -6.46 -22.01
C ARG A 41 -0.09 -7.67 -22.91
N MET A 42 -0.29 -7.52 -24.22
CA MET A 42 -0.03 -8.59 -25.20
C MET A 42 1.40 -9.08 -25.13
N TYR A 43 2.38 -8.16 -25.06
CA TYR A 43 3.79 -8.52 -24.91
C TYR A 43 4.05 -9.27 -23.60
N ARG A 44 3.51 -8.77 -22.48
CA ARG A 44 3.64 -9.42 -21.17
C ARG A 44 3.08 -10.84 -21.18
N ASP A 45 1.88 -11.03 -21.71
CA ASP A 45 1.19 -12.32 -21.70
C ASP A 45 1.87 -13.33 -22.63
N ALA A 46 2.34 -12.88 -23.80
CA ALA A 46 3.10 -13.72 -24.74
C ALA A 46 4.43 -14.24 -24.15
N ASN A 47 5.07 -13.45 -23.27
CA ASN A 47 6.34 -13.79 -22.64
C ASN A 47 6.18 -14.29 -21.19
N ARG A 48 4.95 -14.46 -20.70
CA ARG A 48 4.62 -14.84 -19.31
C ARG A 48 5.34 -13.99 -18.25
N LEU A 49 5.51 -12.69 -18.54
CA LEU A 49 6.23 -11.77 -17.67
C LEU A 49 5.35 -11.35 -16.49
N PRO A 50 5.95 -11.04 -15.32
CA PRO A 50 5.20 -10.53 -14.19
C PRO A 50 4.51 -9.21 -14.56
N PRO A 51 3.39 -8.85 -13.90
CA PRO A 51 2.81 -7.52 -14.05
C PRO A 51 3.87 -6.46 -13.73
N LYS A 52 4.05 -5.49 -14.63
CA LYS A 52 4.89 -4.32 -14.36
C LYS A 52 4.40 -3.71 -13.06
N ARG A 53 5.21 -3.81 -12.01
CA ARG A 53 4.95 -3.16 -10.72
C ARG A 53 4.96 -1.67 -11.03
N GLY A 54 3.79 -1.12 -11.30
CA GLY A 54 3.65 0.32 -11.19
C GLY A 54 4.12 0.66 -9.78
N GLN A 55 4.81 1.78 -9.62
CA GLN A 55 4.76 2.51 -8.36
C GLN A 55 3.30 2.94 -8.10
N ARG A 56 2.38 1.98 -7.99
CA ARG A 56 1.26 2.18 -7.10
C ARG A 56 1.93 2.06 -5.76
N SER A 57 2.18 3.20 -5.12
CA SER A 57 2.03 3.27 -3.67
C SER A 57 0.59 2.84 -3.37
N ILE A 58 0.32 1.55 -3.49
CA ILE A 58 -0.60 0.93 -2.58
C ILE A 58 0.22 0.96 -1.29
N SER A 59 0.19 2.11 -0.61
CA SER A 59 0.05 2.11 0.83
C SER A 59 -1.22 1.31 1.13
N ALA A 60 -1.16 0.01 0.86
CA ALA A 60 -1.79 -0.95 1.72
C ALA A 60 -1.07 -0.63 3.01
N LEU A 61 -1.72 0.19 3.82
CA LEU A 61 -1.47 0.30 5.23
C LEU A 61 -1.61 -1.13 5.75
N SER A 62 -0.55 -1.89 5.53
CA SER A 62 -0.25 -3.09 6.27
C SER A 62 0.06 -2.53 7.63
N PHE A 63 -0.98 -2.25 8.42
CA PHE A 63 -0.91 -2.17 9.87
C PHE A 63 -0.61 -3.58 10.39
N LYS A 64 0.45 -4.20 9.87
CA LYS A 64 1.23 -5.13 10.66
C LYS A 64 1.97 -4.20 11.58
N LYS A 65 1.44 -4.02 12.79
CA LYS A 65 2.28 -3.61 13.90
C LYS A 65 3.41 -4.64 13.87
N GLU A 66 4.60 -4.21 13.44
CA GLU A 66 5.78 -5.07 13.49
C GLU A 66 5.81 -5.67 14.90
N PRO A 67 5.89 -7.00 15.03
CA PRO A 67 6.05 -7.58 16.35
C PRO A 67 7.27 -6.91 16.98
N ALA A 68 7.12 -6.38 18.19
CA ALA A 68 8.22 -5.75 18.90
C ALA A 68 9.44 -6.66 18.78
N GLU A 69 10.55 -6.12 18.28
CA GLU A 69 11.75 -6.90 18.06
C GLU A 69 12.15 -7.52 19.41
N LEU A 70 12.47 -8.82 19.44
CA LEU A 70 12.66 -9.56 20.68
C LEU A 70 13.72 -8.94 21.61
N ASP A 71 14.64 -8.15 21.05
CA ASP A 71 15.69 -7.44 21.78
C ASP A 71 15.16 -6.18 22.50
N GLU A 72 14.11 -5.53 21.99
CA GLU A 72 13.42 -4.44 22.71
C GLU A 72 12.72 -4.97 23.96
N LEU A 73 12.04 -6.12 23.84
CA LEU A 73 11.36 -6.77 24.96
C LEU A 73 12.34 -7.24 26.05
N LYS A 74 13.53 -7.70 25.67
CA LYS A 74 14.58 -8.09 26.63
C LYS A 74 15.20 -6.91 27.37
N SER A 75 15.19 -5.74 26.75
CA SER A 75 15.76 -4.51 27.32
C SER A 75 14.81 -3.84 28.33
N MET A 76 13.53 -4.21 28.33
CA MET A 76 12.51 -3.67 29.22
C MET A 76 12.63 -4.20 30.65
N THR A 77 12.28 -3.35 31.61
CA THR A 77 12.23 -3.74 33.01
C THR A 77 10.99 -4.61 33.30
N LYS A 78 11.04 -5.37 34.39
CA LYS A 78 9.94 -6.27 34.80
C LYS A 78 8.59 -5.55 34.90
N GLU A 79 8.59 -4.31 35.36
CA GLU A 79 7.38 -3.52 35.54
C GLU A 79 6.79 -3.07 34.20
N GLU A 80 7.63 -2.66 33.25
CA GLU A 80 7.22 -2.25 31.91
C GLU A 80 6.61 -3.42 31.13
N LEU A 81 7.21 -4.61 31.23
CA LEU A 81 6.67 -5.83 30.64
C LEU A 81 5.27 -6.18 31.17
N ILE A 82 5.04 -6.00 32.48
CA ILE A 82 3.72 -6.21 33.09
C ILE A 82 2.71 -5.21 32.53
N GLN A 83 3.10 -3.94 32.38
CA GLN A 83 2.23 -2.91 31.82
C GLN A 83 1.88 -3.20 30.35
N GLU A 84 2.83 -3.67 29.54
CA GLU A 84 2.55 -4.07 28.16
C GLU A 84 1.57 -5.23 28.07
N LEU A 85 1.73 -6.26 28.91
CA LEU A 85 0.80 -7.38 28.97
C LEU A 85 -0.62 -6.92 29.35
N ILE A 86 -0.74 -5.97 30.29
CA ILE A 86 -2.03 -5.37 30.66
C ILE A 86 -2.65 -4.65 29.44
N LYS A 87 -1.88 -3.81 28.75
CA LYS A 87 -2.34 -3.09 27.55
C LYS A 87 -2.80 -4.05 26.45
N ALA A 88 -2.01 -5.09 26.18
CA ALA A 88 -2.33 -6.10 25.17
C ALA A 88 -3.67 -6.79 25.50
N ARG A 89 -3.86 -7.24 26.75
CA ARG A 89 -5.10 -7.90 27.17
C ARG A 89 -6.32 -6.98 27.13
N ILE A 90 -6.15 -5.69 27.41
CA ILE A 90 -7.22 -4.68 27.25
C ILE A 90 -7.59 -4.53 25.76
N THR A 91 -6.59 -4.42 24.87
CA THR A 91 -6.86 -4.28 23.44
C THR A 91 -7.55 -5.50 22.85
N GLU A 92 -7.14 -6.70 23.25
CA GLU A 92 -7.77 -7.95 22.83
C GLU A 92 -9.23 -8.03 23.29
N ALA A 93 -9.50 -7.70 24.56
CA ALA A 93 -10.86 -7.69 25.10
C ALA A 93 -11.76 -6.64 24.42
N ARG A 94 -11.20 -5.50 24.00
CA ARG A 94 -11.93 -4.45 23.25
C ARG A 94 -12.25 -4.91 21.83
N LEU A 95 -11.28 -5.48 21.13
CA LEU A 95 -11.46 -6.05 19.78
C LEU A 95 -12.54 -7.13 19.78
N LYS A 96 -12.51 -8.03 20.76
CA LYS A 96 -13.53 -9.08 20.91
C LYS A 96 -14.94 -8.53 21.12
N LYS A 97 -15.07 -7.36 21.74
CA LYS A 97 -16.35 -6.67 21.95
C LYS A 97 -16.75 -5.75 20.78
N GLY A 98 -15.96 -5.69 19.70
CA GLY A 98 -16.26 -4.87 18.53
C GLY A 98 -16.07 -3.36 18.74
N TYR A 99 -15.39 -2.93 19.81
CA TYR A 99 -15.06 -1.53 20.04
C TYR A 99 -13.73 -1.19 19.39
N GLU A 100 -13.77 -0.54 18.23
CA GLU A 100 -12.60 0.10 17.62
C GLU A 100 -12.42 1.48 18.27
N VAL A 101 -11.34 1.67 19.04
CA VAL A 101 -11.02 2.97 19.66
C VAL A 101 -10.43 3.87 18.58
N LYS A 102 -11.25 4.77 18.04
CA LYS A 102 -10.81 5.82 17.11
C LYS A 102 -10.35 7.04 17.89
N GLY A 103 -9.05 7.10 18.19
CA GLY A 103 -8.38 8.28 18.72
C GLY A 103 -7.82 8.14 20.13
N ASP A 104 -6.70 8.83 20.38
CA ASP A 104 -6.15 9.04 21.71
C ASP A 104 -7.07 10.02 22.44
N GLY A 105 -7.89 9.52 23.38
CA GLY A 105 -8.83 10.36 24.11
C GLY A 105 -8.09 11.46 24.89
N THR A 106 -8.15 12.70 24.38
CA THR A 106 -7.62 13.87 25.07
C THR A 106 -8.30 14.03 26.43
N VAL A 107 -7.51 14.23 27.49
CA VAL A 107 -8.03 14.50 28.84
C VAL A 107 -8.76 15.84 28.82
N ILE A 108 -10.09 15.82 28.99
CA ILE A 108 -10.89 17.04 29.13
C ILE A 108 -10.78 17.50 30.57
N LEU A 109 -9.95 18.52 30.82
CA LEU A 109 -9.94 19.25 32.09
C LEU A 109 -11.09 20.26 32.09
N TYR A 110 -12.14 19.96 32.86
CA TYR A 110 -13.20 20.93 33.11
C TYR A 110 -12.66 22.00 34.06
N ALA A 111 -12.50 23.23 33.56
CA ALA A 111 -12.34 24.38 34.44
C ALA A 111 -13.64 24.53 35.25
N SER A 112 -13.54 24.39 36.58
CA SER A 112 -14.64 24.70 37.49
C SER A 112 -14.97 26.18 37.34
N LYS A 113 -16.03 26.50 36.58
CA LYS A 113 -16.61 27.83 36.55
C LYS A 113 -17.20 28.08 37.93
N THR A 114 -16.56 28.92 38.72
CA THR A 114 -17.09 29.47 39.96
C THR A 114 -18.45 30.09 39.67
N THR A 115 -19.48 29.51 40.28
CA THR A 115 -20.83 30.06 40.33
C THR A 115 -20.88 31.21 41.33
N LYS A 116 -21.47 32.32 40.85
CA LYS A 116 -21.89 33.56 41.54
C LYS A 116 -20.82 34.62 41.80
#